data_AF-A0A1A3P8U3-F1
#
_entry.id   AF-A0A1A3P8U3-F1
#
_cell.length_a   1.000
_cell.length_b   1.000
_cell.length_c   1.000
_cell.angle_alpha   90.00
_cell.angle_beta   90.00
_cell.angle_gamma   90.00
#
_symmetry.space_group_name_H-M   'P 1'
#
loop_
_entity.id
_entity.type
_entity.pdbx_description
1 polymer ?
#
loop_
_entity_poly.entity_id
_entity_poly.type
_entity_poly.pdbx_seq_one_letter_code
_entity_poly.pdbx_strand_id
1 'polypeptide(L)' 'MAGKEIDPIRAKSALAVLRQNPGIALFAASPFLALIVVTWVFAGTGWGIVLTLALVLAAGALVLLKR' A
#
# COMPACT_ATOMS: atom_id res chain seq x y z
N MET A 1 -13.55 -1.32 26.39
CA MET A 1 -12.44 -1.01 25.47
C MET A 1 -13.04 -0.88 24.07
N ALA A 2 -12.99 0.32 23.48
CA ALA A 2 -13.54 0.58 22.15
C ALA A 2 -12.80 -0.26 21.11
N GLY A 3 -13.52 -1.18 20.47
CA GLY A 3 -13.00 -2.04 19.43
C GLY A 3 -12.37 -1.20 18.32
N LYS A 4 -11.18 -1.62 17.91
CA LYS A 4 -10.31 -1.00 16.90
C LYS A 4 -10.87 -1.24 15.49
N GLU A 5 -12.17 -1.07 15.33
CA GLU A 5 -12.94 -1.36 14.12
C GLU A 5 -13.13 -0.05 13.34
N ILE A 6 -12.74 -0.07 12.08
CA ILE A 6 -12.95 1.07 11.17
C ILE A 6 -14.46 1.16 10.89
N ASP A 7 -15.06 2.32 11.11
CA ASP A 7 -16.46 2.57 10.77
C ASP A 7 -16.72 2.19 9.29
N PRO A 8 -17.68 1.28 9.02
CA PRO A 8 -17.95 0.81 7.66
C PRO A 8 -18.37 1.92 6.71
N ILE A 9 -18.98 3.00 7.21
CA ILE A 9 -19.33 4.18 6.41
C ILE A 9 -18.05 4.89 5.96
N ARG A 10 -17.10 5.11 6.87
CA ARG A 10 -15.79 5.71 6.52
C ARG A 10 -15.02 4.87 5.51
N ALA A 11 -15.01 3.55 5.66
CA ALA A 11 -14.35 2.66 4.72
C ALA A 11 -14.97 2.76 3.31
N LYS A 12 -16.31 2.78 3.22
CA LYS A 12 -17.03 2.94 1.94
C LYS A 12 -16.79 4.32 1.31
N SER A 13 -16.78 5.38 2.11
CA SER A 13 -16.49 6.74 1.62
C SER A 13 -15.06 6.86 1.09
N ALA A 14 -14.07 6.29 1.80
CA ALA A 14 -12.69 6.27 1.33
C ALA A 14 -12.54 5.51 0.00
N LEU A 15 -13.23 4.38 -0.15
CA LEU A 15 -13.27 3.64 -1.41
C LEU A 15 -13.92 4.45 -2.55
N ALA A 16 -14.99 5.19 -2.26
CA ALA A 16 -15.64 6.05 -3.24
C ALA A 16 -14.71 7.17 -3.74
N VAL A 17 -13.97 7.81 -2.83
CA VAL A 17 -12.95 8.81 -3.18
C VAL A 17 -11.86 8.21 -4.05
N LEU A 18 -11.38 7.01 -3.70
CA LEU A 18 -10.35 6.31 -4.47
C LEU A 18 -10.83 5.99 -5.90
N ARG A 19 -12.10 5.58 -6.07
CA ARG A 19 -12.70 5.30 -7.38
C ARG A 19 -12.87 6.57 -8.22
N GLN A 20 -13.23 7.69 -7.60
CA GLN A 20 -13.37 8.98 -8.29
C GLN A 20 -12.02 9.58 -8.69
N ASN A 21 -11.00 9.41 -7.84
CA ASN A 21 -9.68 10.00 -8.03
C ASN A 21 -8.60 8.91 -7.91
N PRO A 22 -8.39 8.08 -8.94
CA PRO A 22 -7.46 6.96 -8.87
C PRO A 22 -6.02 7.39 -8.58
N GLY A 23 -5.64 8.63 -8.93
CA GLY A 23 -4.32 9.19 -8.61
C GLY A 23 -4.03 9.30 -7.12
N ILE A 24 -5.05 9.39 -6.25
CA ILE A 24 -4.86 9.39 -4.79
C ILE A 24 -4.23 8.08 -4.32
N ALA A 25 -4.48 6.96 -5.02
CA ALA A 25 -3.83 5.69 -4.71
C ALA A 25 -2.30 5.80 -4.82
N LEU A 26 -1.81 6.46 -5.87
CA LEU A 26 -0.38 6.67 -6.10
C LEU A 26 0.22 7.61 -5.06
N PHE A 27 -0.52 8.66 -4.67
CA PHE A 27 -0.08 9.55 -3.61
C PHE A 27 0.05 8.79 -2.27
N ALA A 28 -0.93 7.97 -1.91
CA ALA A 28 -0.88 7.15 -0.70
C ALA A 28 0.25 6.11 -0.74
N ALA A 29 0.52 5.52 -1.92
CA ALA A 29 1.61 4.56 -2.13
C ALA A 29 2.99 5.22 -2.28
N SER A 30 3.06 6.55 -2.43
CA SER A 30 4.28 7.28 -2.78
C SER A 30 5.48 7.01 -1.85
N PRO A 31 5.34 6.83 -0.53
CA PRO A 31 6.50 6.53 0.32
C PRO A 31 7.15 5.19 -0.04
N PHE A 32 6.34 4.19 -0.39
CA PHE A 32 6.83 2.86 -0.79
C PHE A 32 7.45 2.89 -2.18
N LEU A 33 6.85 3.65 -3.11
CA LEU A 33 7.42 3.86 -4.44
C LEU A 33 8.77 4.56 -4.35
N ALA A 34 8.88 5.59 -3.51
CA ALA A 34 10.15 6.27 -3.26
C ALA A 34 11.20 5.31 -2.67
N LEU A 35 10.82 4.48 -1.70
CA LEU A 35 11.69 3.46 -1.12
C LEU A 35 12.21 2.49 -2.21
N ILE A 36 11.32 1.98 -3.07
CA ILE A 36 11.70 1.09 -4.18
C ILE A 36 12.70 1.77 -5.10
N VAL A 37 12.44 3.01 -5.52
CA VAL A 37 13.34 3.77 -6.41
C VAL A 37 14.70 3.98 -5.76
N VAL A 38 14.74 4.41 -4.49
CA VAL A 38 15.98 4.60 -3.73
C VAL A 38 16.76 3.29 -3.65
N THR A 39 16.11 2.17 -3.28
CA THR A 39 16.77 0.87 -3.23
C THR A 39 17.29 0.44 -4.59
N TRP A 40 16.54 0.68 -5.66
CA TRP A 40 16.99 0.34 -7.01
C TRP A 40 18.26 1.12 -7.41
N VAL A 41 18.30 2.41 -7.10
CA VAL A 41 19.44 3.29 -7.40
C VAL A 41 20.68 2.92 -6.58
N PHE A 42 20.52 2.68 -5.28
CA PHE A 42 21.67 2.53 -4.36
C PHE A 42 22.08 1.09 -4.07
N ALA A 43 21.14 0.15 -4.06
CA ALA A 43 21.41 -1.28 -3.80
C ALA A 43 21.39 -2.12 -5.09
N GLY A 44 20.94 -1.57 -6.21
CA GLY A 44 20.91 -2.22 -7.52
C GLY A 44 19.64 -3.03 -7.79
N THR A 45 19.52 -3.49 -9.04
CA THR A 45 18.29 -4.11 -9.58
C THR A 45 17.83 -5.35 -8.82
N GLY A 46 18.76 -6.22 -8.39
CA GLY A 46 18.41 -7.43 -7.63
C GLY A 46 17.65 -7.11 -6.34
N TRP A 47 18.16 -6.16 -5.55
CA TRP A 47 17.53 -5.72 -4.32
C TRP A 47 16.23 -4.94 -4.56
N GLY A 48 16.16 -4.14 -5.62
CA GLY A 48 14.92 -3.47 -6.02
C GLY A 48 13.78 -4.45 -6.33
N ILE A 49 14.08 -5.53 -7.06
CA ILE A 49 13.09 -6.59 -7.37
C ILE A 49 12.65 -7.30 -6.09
N VAL A 50 13.59 -7.72 -5.25
CA VAL A 50 13.29 -8.42 -3.98
C VAL A 50 12.39 -7.57 -3.08
N LEU A 51 12.72 -6.28 -2.91
CA LEU A 51 11.91 -5.37 -2.11
C LEU A 51 10.50 -5.19 -2.67
N THR A 52 10.37 -5.05 -3.99
CA THR A 52 9.07 -4.91 -4.66
C THR A 52 8.20 -6.15 -4.41
N LEU A 53 8.77 -7.34 -4.61
CA LEU A 53 8.07 -8.61 -4.34
C LEU A 53 7.68 -8.74 -2.87
N ALA A 54 8.58 -8.41 -1.95
CA ALA A 54 8.30 -8.44 -0.52
C ALA A 54 7.14 -7.52 -0.13
N LEU A 55 7.10 -6.30 -0.67
CA LEU A 55 6.01 -5.35 -0.42
C LEU A 55 4.66 -5.85 -0.99
N VAL A 56 4.66 -6.43 -2.19
CA VAL A 56 3.45 -6.99 -2.79
C VAL A 56 2.92 -8.17 -1.96
N LEU A 57 3.80 -9.09 -1.55
CA LEU A 57 3.41 -10.23 -0.72
C LEU A 57 2.91 -9.78 0.66
N ALA A 58 3.58 -8.82 1.29
CA ALA A 58 3.16 -8.28 2.58
C ALA A 58 1.80 -7.59 2.48
N ALA A 59 1.56 -6.78 1.44
CA ALA A 59 0.28 -6.14 1.21
C ALA A 59 -0.84 -7.18 0.98
N GLY A 60 -0.59 -8.18 0.14
CA GLY A 60 -1.52 -9.28 -0.09
C GLY A 60 -1.86 -10.06 1.18
N ALA A 61 -0.84 -10.41 1.97
CA ALA A 61 -1.02 -11.10 3.25
C ALA A 61 -1.84 -10.25 4.24
N LEU A 62 -1.58 -8.95 4.36
CA LEU A 62 -2.35 -8.05 5.22
C LEU A 62 -3.82 -7.95 4.80
N VAL A 63 -4.12 -8.01 3.51
CA VAL A 63 -5.50 -8.03 3.01
C VAL A 63 -6.18 -9.34 3.38
N LEU A 64 -5.49 -10.48 3.19
CA LEU A 64 -6.04 -11.81 3.52
C LEU A 64 -6.29 -11.99 5.01
N LEU A 65 -5.36 -11.53 5.86
CA LEU A 65 -5.47 -11.63 7.32
C LEU A 65 -6.56 -10.73 7.92
N LYS A 66 -7.02 -9.72 7.17
CA LYS A 66 -8.09 -8.79 7.58
C LYS A 66 -9.47 -9.18 7.04
N ARG A 67 -9.57 -10.28 6.28
CA ARG A 67 -10.85 -10.88 5.89
C ARG A 67 -11.30 -11.88 6.95
#